data_AF-A0A2Z5R0Y6-F1
#
_entry.id   AF-A0A2Z5R0Y6-F1
#
_cell.length_a   1.000
_cell.length_b   1.000
_cell.length_c   1.000
_cell.angle_alpha   90.00
_cell.angle_beta   90.00
_cell.angle_gamma   90.00
#
_symmetry.space_group_name_H-M   'P 1'
#
loop_
_entity.id
_entity.type
_entity.pdbx_description
1 polymer ?
#
loop_
_entity_poly.entity_id
_entity_poly.type
_entity_poly.pdbx_seq_one_letter_code
_entity_poly.pdbx_strand_id
1 'polypeptide(L)'
;MESLKNVIVIGATNREDLIDAAVMRPGRLDLKIRINRPDAAGAAEIFALYLTDDLPFDTAEVDRHSSVDAAVQAMISAAVQQLYSRTPANAYAIARVDSAHAKSGAALTGHTLYRGDFASGAVIRNIVDRAKKQAIKEQLDTLITAPGVPPAAGEITGGIGTRHLLEAVRAEFEDQVELPPLPDIEDALAMAGVRGRIVSVEPAHTAARAVPDESKE
;
A
#
# COMPACT_ATOMS: atom_id res chain seq x y z
N MET A 1 -44.77 -2.44 23.45
CA MET A 1 -43.47 -2.57 22.77
C MET A 1 -42.97 -1.18 22.49
N GLU A 2 -42.01 -0.68 23.27
CA GLU A 2 -41.32 0.58 22.96
C GLU A 2 -40.50 0.39 21.68
N SER A 3 -40.78 1.21 20.67
CA SER A 3 -39.97 1.31 19.47
C SER A 3 -38.60 1.88 19.85
N LEU A 4 -37.51 1.15 19.55
CA LEU A 4 -36.13 1.61 19.72
C LEU A 4 -35.84 2.77 18.73
N LYS A 5 -36.30 3.98 19.05
CA LYS A 5 -36.14 5.17 18.18
C LYS A 5 -34.71 5.75 18.16
N ASN A 6 -33.81 5.23 19.00
CA ASN A 6 -32.44 5.74 19.18
C ASN A 6 -31.36 4.69 18.88
N VAL A 7 -31.67 3.68 18.07
CA VAL A 7 -30.70 2.65 17.68
C VAL A 7 -30.37 2.79 16.20
N ILE A 8 -29.08 2.89 15.90
CA ILE A 8 -28.54 2.90 14.54
C ILE A 8 -27.79 1.57 14.35
N VAL A 9 -28.01 0.90 13.22
CA VAL A 9 -27.31 -0.33 12.85
C VAL A 9 -26.36 -0.02 11.71
N ILE A 10 -25.08 -0.35 11.89
CA ILE A 10 -24.05 -0.21 10.86
C ILE A 10 -23.50 -1.61 10.56
N GLY A 11 -23.54 -1.99 9.28
CA GLY A 11 -22.91 -3.21 8.78
C GLY A 11 -21.68 -2.88 7.94
N ALA A 12 -20.67 -3.76 7.97
CA ALA A 12 -19.51 -3.68 7.10
C ALA A 12 -19.31 -5.02 6.38
N THR A 13 -19.04 -4.97 5.07
CA THR A 13 -18.72 -6.16 4.26
C THR A 13 -17.61 -5.81 3.28
N ASN A 14 -16.77 -6.81 2.95
CA ASN A 14 -15.85 -6.75 1.82
C ASN A 14 -16.47 -7.38 0.55
N ARG A 15 -17.69 -7.94 0.67
CA ARG A 15 -18.41 -8.64 -0.40
C ARG A 15 -19.86 -8.17 -0.44
N GLU A 16 -20.12 -7.08 -1.18
CA GLU A 16 -21.49 -6.57 -1.38
C GLU A 16 -22.34 -7.59 -2.18
N ASP A 17 -21.71 -8.34 -3.08
CA ASP A 17 -22.33 -9.38 -3.91
C ASP A 17 -22.98 -10.51 -3.08
N LEU A 18 -22.51 -10.74 -1.85
CA LEU A 18 -23.05 -11.75 -0.94
C LEU A 18 -24.17 -11.25 -0.03
N ILE A 19 -24.51 -9.96 -0.06
CA ILE A 19 -25.57 -9.42 0.81
C ILE A 19 -26.94 -9.79 0.24
N ASP A 20 -27.82 -10.31 1.10
CA ASP A 20 -29.22 -10.59 0.75
C ASP A 20 -29.97 -9.30 0.36
N ALA A 21 -30.60 -9.28 -0.82
CA ALA A 21 -31.37 -8.13 -1.31
C ALA A 21 -32.49 -7.70 -0.34
N ALA A 22 -32.99 -8.59 0.52
CA ALA A 22 -33.98 -8.28 1.53
C ALA A 22 -33.46 -7.33 2.61
N VAL A 23 -32.20 -7.44 3.05
CA VAL A 23 -31.65 -6.52 4.08
C VAL A 23 -31.36 -5.13 3.52
N MET A 24 -31.22 -5.02 2.19
CA MET A 24 -30.99 -3.76 1.46
C MET A 24 -32.27 -2.99 1.10
N ARG A 25 -33.44 -3.48 1.54
CA ARG A 25 -34.71 -2.79 1.27
C ARG A 25 -34.84 -1.52 2.13
N PRO A 26 -35.60 -0.51 1.66
CA PRO A 26 -35.84 0.72 2.42
C PRO A 26 -36.34 0.44 3.85
N GLY A 27 -35.81 1.18 4.83
CA GLY A 27 -36.11 1.01 6.25
C GLY A 27 -35.26 -0.04 6.98
N ARG A 28 -34.21 -0.57 6.33
CA ARG A 28 -33.23 -1.51 6.91
C ARG A 28 -31.81 -0.97 6.73
N LEU A 29 -31.01 -1.56 5.83
CA LEU A 29 -29.71 -1.03 5.39
C LEU A 29 -29.92 -0.19 4.12
N ASP A 30 -30.50 0.98 4.29
CA ASP A 30 -30.85 1.89 3.20
C ASP A 30 -29.68 2.78 2.76
N LEU A 31 -28.83 3.20 3.71
CA LEU A 31 -27.61 3.97 3.41
C LEU A 31 -26.44 3.05 3.04
N LYS A 32 -25.95 3.19 1.81
CA LYS A 32 -24.75 2.50 1.32
C LYS A 32 -23.59 3.48 1.19
N ILE A 33 -22.50 3.22 1.89
CA ILE A 33 -21.25 3.99 1.79
C ILE A 33 -20.17 3.04 1.30
N ARG A 34 -19.61 3.30 0.12
CA ARG A 34 -18.47 2.54 -0.40
C ARG A 34 -17.18 3.17 0.10
N ILE A 35 -16.36 2.37 0.77
CA ILE A 35 -15.01 2.78 1.20
C ILE A 35 -14.04 2.33 0.13
N ASN A 36 -13.46 3.29 -0.60
CA ASN A 36 -12.48 2.99 -1.63
C ASN A 36 -11.07 2.90 -1.03
N ARG A 37 -10.15 2.29 -1.80
CA ARG A 37 -8.72 2.35 -1.50
C ARG A 37 -8.26 3.81 -1.51
N PRO A 38 -7.31 4.20 -0.63
CA PRO A 38 -6.80 5.56 -0.61
C PRO A 38 -6.13 5.89 -1.94
N ASP A 39 -6.21 7.16 -2.34
CA ASP A 39 -5.33 7.71 -3.35
C ASP A 39 -4.02 8.18 -2.69
N ALA A 40 -3.15 8.85 -3.45
CA ALA A 40 -1.88 9.35 -2.92
C ALA A 40 -2.07 10.35 -1.76
N ALA A 41 -3.09 11.22 -1.84
CA ALA A 41 -3.38 12.19 -0.78
C ALA A 41 -3.92 11.50 0.48
N GLY A 42 -4.92 10.61 0.33
CA GLY A 42 -5.45 9.83 1.43
C GLY A 42 -4.41 8.90 2.06
N ALA A 43 -3.47 8.38 1.28
CA ALA A 43 -2.35 7.60 1.81
C ALA A 43 -1.41 8.45 2.65
N ALA A 44 -1.12 9.70 2.24
CA ALA A 44 -0.32 10.62 3.03
C ALA A 44 -0.98 10.92 4.39
N GLU A 45 -2.31 11.13 4.40
CA GLU A 45 -3.08 11.29 5.63
C GLU A 45 -2.99 10.06 6.52
N ILE A 46 -3.13 8.85 5.96
CA ILE A 46 -3.01 7.59 6.72
C ILE A 46 -1.59 7.41 7.28
N PHE A 47 -0.54 7.72 6.52
CA PHE A 47 0.83 7.67 7.03
C PHE A 47 1.02 8.62 8.23
N ALA A 48 0.45 9.83 8.17
CA ALA A 48 0.53 10.81 9.24
C ALA A 48 -0.14 10.32 10.55
N LEU A 49 -1.16 9.46 10.46
CA LEU A 49 -1.77 8.83 11.64
C LEU A 49 -0.82 7.87 12.38
N TYR A 50 0.20 7.35 11.71
CA TYR A 50 1.13 6.34 12.26
C TYR A 50 2.55 6.84 12.49
N LEU A 51 2.91 7.98 11.89
CA LEU A 51 4.19 8.69 12.03
C LEU A 51 3.97 9.95 12.89
N THR A 52 3.73 9.72 14.17
CA THR A 52 3.47 10.75 15.18
C THR A 52 4.77 11.36 15.71
N ASP A 53 4.66 12.54 16.34
CA ASP A 53 5.77 13.35 16.86
C ASP A 53 6.49 12.71 18.06
N ASP A 54 5.85 11.78 18.77
CA ASP A 54 6.41 11.01 19.88
C ASP A 54 7.35 9.88 19.44
N LEU A 55 7.45 9.60 18.14
CA LEU A 55 8.34 8.59 17.61
C LEU A 55 9.80 9.11 17.51
N PRO A 56 10.80 8.25 17.77
CA PRO A 56 12.19 8.63 17.58
C PRO A 56 12.51 8.67 16.08
N PHE A 57 12.74 9.88 15.55
CA PHE A 57 13.20 10.09 14.18
C PHE A 57 14.72 10.25 14.13
N ASP A 58 15.32 9.85 13.01
CA ASP A 58 16.76 10.00 12.76
C ASP A 58 17.13 11.51 12.78
N THR A 59 18.11 11.88 13.61
CA THR A 59 18.53 13.27 13.77
C THR A 59 19.03 13.87 12.47
N ALA A 60 19.66 13.07 11.60
CA ALA A 60 20.12 13.54 10.30
C ALA A 60 18.96 13.92 9.36
N GLU A 61 17.78 13.30 9.52
CA GLU A 61 16.57 13.69 8.79
C GLU A 61 16.00 14.99 9.35
N VAL A 62 15.95 15.13 10.68
CA VAL A 62 15.48 16.36 11.33
C VAL A 62 16.37 17.54 10.96
N ASP A 63 17.68 17.38 10.99
CA ASP A 63 18.66 18.42 10.63
C ASP A 63 18.51 18.84 9.16
N ARG A 64 18.30 17.88 8.24
CA ARG A 64 18.10 18.16 6.81
C ARG A 64 16.83 18.97 6.55
N HIS A 65 15.79 18.76 7.35
CA HIS A 65 14.47 19.37 7.16
C HIS A 65 14.14 20.46 8.19
N SER A 66 15.09 20.84 9.06
CA SER A 66 15.00 21.90 10.07
C SER A 66 13.99 21.69 11.21
N SER A 67 13.09 20.71 11.13
CA SER A 67 12.14 20.36 12.20
C SER A 67 11.63 18.92 12.04
N VAL A 68 11.10 18.35 13.13
CA VAL A 68 10.49 17.01 13.11
C VAL A 68 9.30 16.98 12.15
N ASP A 69 8.39 17.96 12.24
CA ASP A 69 7.22 18.03 11.37
C ASP A 69 7.60 18.07 9.88
N ALA A 70 8.57 18.91 9.52
CA ALA A 70 9.04 19.00 8.14
C ALA A 70 9.74 17.72 7.67
N ALA A 71 10.49 17.05 8.55
CA ALA A 71 11.12 15.76 8.25
C ALA A 71 10.05 14.68 8.00
N VAL A 72 9.05 14.57 8.88
CA VAL A 72 7.94 13.62 8.75
C VAL A 72 7.16 13.87 7.46
N GLN A 73 6.83 15.12 7.14
CA GLN A 73 6.13 15.44 5.89
C GLN A 73 6.95 15.07 4.65
N ALA A 74 8.27 15.33 4.66
CA ALA A 74 9.15 14.93 3.57
C ALA A 74 9.27 13.40 3.43
N MET A 75 9.40 12.70 4.56
CA MET A 75 9.42 11.24 4.64
C MET A 75 8.13 10.61 4.09
N ILE A 76 6.97 11.14 4.50
CA ILE A 76 5.66 10.71 3.99
C ILE A 76 5.56 10.96 2.49
N SER A 77 5.93 12.15 2.03
CA SER A 77 5.91 12.49 0.61
C SER A 77 6.78 11.54 -0.21
N ALA A 78 7.97 11.19 0.28
CA ALA A 78 8.87 10.25 -0.39
C ALA A 78 8.27 8.83 -0.45
N ALA A 79 7.72 8.34 0.67
CA ALA A 79 7.09 7.01 0.73
C ALA A 79 5.85 6.92 -0.19
N VAL A 80 4.99 7.94 -0.17
CA VAL A 80 3.81 8.03 -1.04
C VAL A 80 4.21 8.13 -2.50
N GLN A 81 5.20 8.96 -2.83
CA GLN A 81 5.72 9.06 -4.19
C GLN A 81 6.25 7.70 -4.67
N GLN A 82 7.03 6.99 -3.85
CA GLN A 82 7.49 5.66 -4.21
C GLN A 82 6.34 4.68 -4.36
N LEU A 83 5.34 4.67 -3.48
CA LEU A 83 4.24 3.71 -3.53
C LEU A 83 3.34 3.88 -4.78
N TYR A 84 3.06 5.12 -5.17
CA TYR A 84 2.12 5.45 -6.26
C TYR A 84 2.77 5.72 -7.61
N SER A 85 4.10 5.75 -7.70
CA SER A 85 4.81 5.94 -8.97
C SER A 85 4.52 4.83 -9.97
N ARG A 86 4.13 5.19 -11.18
CA ARG A 86 3.81 4.27 -12.29
C ARG A 86 5.06 3.83 -13.06
N THR A 87 6.01 3.20 -12.36
CA THR A 87 7.29 2.75 -12.92
C THR A 87 7.34 1.23 -13.06
N PRO A 88 8.24 0.67 -13.91
CA PRO A 88 8.43 -0.78 -14.00
C PRO A 88 8.77 -1.44 -12.67
N ALA A 89 9.50 -0.75 -11.78
CA ALA A 89 9.85 -1.26 -10.45
C ALA A 89 8.61 -1.42 -9.54
N ASN A 90 7.55 -0.67 -9.80
CA ASN A 90 6.30 -0.73 -9.05
C ASN A 90 5.20 -1.48 -9.79
N ALA A 91 5.46 -2.00 -10.98
CA ALA A 91 4.51 -2.85 -11.67
C ALA A 91 4.34 -4.13 -10.84
N TYR A 92 3.10 -4.51 -10.57
CA TYR A 92 2.78 -5.61 -9.66
C TYR A 92 2.09 -6.76 -10.39
N ALA A 93 1.07 -6.46 -11.20
CA ALA A 93 0.37 -7.44 -12.02
C ALA A 93 0.05 -6.88 -13.41
N ILE A 94 -0.07 -7.76 -14.39
CA ILE A 94 -0.56 -7.43 -15.73
C ILE A 94 -1.84 -8.23 -15.95
N ALA A 95 -2.96 -7.53 -16.12
CA ALA A 95 -4.25 -8.13 -16.41
C ALA A 95 -4.57 -8.00 -17.91
N ARG A 96 -4.88 -9.11 -18.58
CA ARG A 96 -5.42 -9.10 -19.95
C ARG A 96 -6.92 -9.08 -19.90
N VAL A 97 -7.53 -8.02 -20.45
CA VAL A 97 -8.97 -7.80 -20.43
C VAL A 97 -9.54 -7.90 -21.84
N ASP A 98 -10.62 -8.65 -21.96
CA ASP A 98 -11.45 -8.71 -23.17
C ASP A 98 -12.54 -7.64 -23.07
N SER A 99 -12.33 -6.53 -23.77
CA SER A 99 -13.28 -5.43 -23.89
C SER A 99 -14.18 -5.63 -25.12
N ALA A 100 -14.91 -6.74 -25.18
CA ALA A 100 -15.81 -7.10 -26.30
C ALA A 100 -17.07 -6.21 -26.46
N HIS A 101 -17.01 -4.92 -26.11
CA HIS A 101 -18.02 -3.92 -26.47
C HIS A 101 -17.64 -3.08 -27.72
N ALA A 102 -16.44 -3.24 -28.28
CA ALA A 102 -16.10 -2.67 -29.57
C ALA A 102 -16.57 -3.60 -30.70
N LYS A 103 -17.41 -3.10 -31.62
CA LYS A 103 -18.05 -3.81 -32.74
C LYS A 103 -17.10 -4.40 -33.82
N SER A 104 -15.84 -4.72 -33.49
CA SER A 104 -14.91 -5.34 -34.43
C SER A 104 -13.77 -6.00 -33.67
N GLY A 105 -13.58 -7.31 -33.84
CA GLY A 105 -12.35 -8.07 -33.50
C GLY A 105 -11.79 -7.84 -32.10
N ALA A 106 -12.06 -8.74 -31.16
CA ALA A 106 -11.59 -8.68 -29.78
C ALA A 106 -10.08 -8.38 -29.67
N ALA A 107 -9.74 -7.14 -29.35
CA ALA A 107 -8.38 -6.75 -28.98
C ALA A 107 -8.23 -7.01 -27.47
N LEU A 108 -7.62 -8.13 -27.09
CA LEU A 108 -7.16 -8.35 -25.72
C LEU A 108 -6.21 -7.20 -25.36
N THR A 109 -6.60 -6.38 -24.38
CA THR A 109 -5.79 -5.24 -23.94
C THR A 109 -5.11 -5.60 -22.63
N GLY A 110 -3.79 -5.42 -22.58
CA GLY A 110 -3.00 -5.60 -21.36
C GLY A 110 -3.04 -4.32 -20.53
N HIS A 111 -3.39 -4.46 -19.25
CA HIS A 111 -3.41 -3.39 -18.26
C HIS A 111 -2.40 -3.69 -17.16
N THR A 112 -1.39 -2.84 -17.02
CA THR A 112 -0.43 -2.93 -15.92
C THR A 112 -1.03 -2.29 -14.67
N LEU A 113 -1.10 -3.07 -13.60
CA LEU A 113 -1.49 -2.64 -12.26
C LEU A 113 -0.22 -2.48 -11.43
N TYR A 114 -0.20 -1.45 -10.59
CA TYR A 114 0.95 -1.03 -9.82
C TYR A 114 0.68 -1.17 -8.33
N ARG A 115 1.74 -1.21 -7.52
CA ARG A 115 1.66 -1.34 -6.05
C ARG A 115 0.64 -0.40 -5.41
N GLY A 116 0.61 0.87 -5.83
CA GLY A 116 -0.34 1.87 -5.36
C GLY A 116 -1.82 1.56 -5.63
N ASP A 117 -2.16 0.74 -6.64
CA ASP A 117 -3.56 0.34 -6.89
C ASP A 117 -4.11 -0.58 -5.81
N PHE A 118 -3.22 -1.24 -5.06
CA PHE A 118 -3.56 -2.19 -4.01
C PHE A 118 -3.27 -1.63 -2.61
N ALA A 119 -2.90 -0.35 -2.51
CA ALA A 119 -2.72 0.31 -1.23
C ALA A 119 -4.00 0.25 -0.39
N SER A 120 -3.83 0.13 0.92
CA SER A 120 -4.91 0.13 1.91
C SER A 120 -4.38 0.64 3.24
N GLY A 121 -5.28 0.99 4.17
CA GLY A 121 -4.87 1.38 5.52
C GLY A 121 -4.06 0.30 6.25
N ALA A 122 -4.36 -0.98 5.99
CA ALA A 122 -3.62 -2.11 6.56
C ALA A 122 -2.20 -2.21 5.97
N VAL A 123 -2.07 -2.09 4.64
CA VAL A 123 -0.77 -2.09 3.95
C VAL A 123 0.10 -0.92 4.45
N ILE A 124 -0.47 0.28 4.57
CA ILE A 124 0.27 1.45 5.07
C ILE A 124 0.72 1.26 6.53
N ARG A 125 -0.15 0.71 7.40
CA ARG A 125 0.23 0.36 8.77
C ARG A 125 1.40 -0.63 8.78
N ASN A 126 1.33 -1.70 7.99
CA ASN A 126 2.40 -2.70 7.91
C ASN A 126 3.73 -2.09 7.46
N ILE A 127 3.70 -1.18 6.46
CA ILE A 127 4.88 -0.45 6.01
C ILE A 127 5.51 0.33 7.17
N VAL A 128 4.69 1.07 7.95
CA VAL A 128 5.19 1.84 9.09
C VAL A 128 5.75 0.93 10.19
N ASP A 129 5.07 -0.17 10.51
CA ASP A 129 5.53 -1.13 11.50
C ASP A 129 6.84 -1.81 11.09
N ARG A 130 6.98 -2.11 9.80
CA ARG A 130 8.22 -2.66 9.23
C ARG A 130 9.36 -1.64 9.28
N ALA A 131 9.10 -0.38 8.95
CA ALA A 131 10.08 0.69 9.06
C ALA A 131 10.56 0.88 10.51
N LYS A 132 9.62 0.88 11.48
CA LYS A 132 9.93 0.90 12.92
C LYS A 132 10.83 -0.27 13.33
N LYS A 133 10.48 -1.48 12.89
CA LYS A 133 11.25 -2.70 13.18
C LYS A 133 12.67 -2.63 12.62
N GLN A 134 12.84 -2.09 11.41
CA GLN A 134 14.16 -1.92 10.80
C GLN A 134 15.02 -0.90 11.57
N ALA A 135 14.44 0.25 11.96
CA ALA A 135 15.13 1.25 12.77
C ALA A 135 15.60 0.69 14.11
N ILE A 136 14.74 -0.10 14.78
CA ILE A 136 15.12 -0.78 16.04
C ILE A 136 16.25 -1.77 15.80
N LYS A 137 16.18 -2.57 14.73
CA LYS A 137 17.21 -3.56 14.42
C LYS A 137 18.56 -2.90 14.21
N GLU A 138 18.61 -1.82 13.43
CA GLU A 138 19.85 -1.08 13.19
C GLU A 138 20.43 -0.49 14.47
N GLN A 139 19.57 0.10 15.32
CA GLN A 139 20.01 0.63 16.61
C GLN A 139 20.65 -0.46 17.49
N LEU A 140 20.06 -1.67 17.50
CA LEU A 140 20.63 -2.80 18.23
C LEU A 140 21.96 -3.26 17.62
N ASP A 141 22.06 -3.31 16.29
CA ASP A 141 23.29 -3.69 15.59
C ASP A 141 24.44 -2.71 15.92
N THR A 142 24.17 -1.40 15.99
CA THR A 142 25.14 -0.38 16.42
C THR A 142 25.61 -0.60 17.85
N LEU A 143 24.69 -0.91 18.78
CA LEU A 143 25.03 -1.18 20.18
C LEU A 143 25.89 -2.44 20.35
N ILE A 144 25.71 -3.44 19.50
CA ILE A 144 26.48 -4.70 19.54
C ILE A 144 27.87 -4.54 18.91
N THR A 145 27.97 -3.81 17.80
CA THR A 145 29.22 -3.68 17.02
C THR A 145 30.19 -2.62 17.56
N ALA A 146 29.74 -1.72 18.43
CA ALA A 146 30.60 -0.76 19.13
C ALA A 146 30.65 -1.02 20.67
N PRO A 147 31.21 -2.16 21.12
CA PRO A 147 31.31 -2.45 22.55
C PRO A 147 32.37 -1.54 23.20
N GLY A 148 31.95 -0.48 23.90
CA GLY A 148 32.84 0.27 24.79
C GLY A 148 32.62 1.78 24.90
N VAL A 149 31.82 2.38 24.03
CA VAL A 149 31.37 3.77 24.20
C VAL A 149 29.86 3.73 24.38
N PRO A 150 29.32 3.75 25.61
CA PRO A 150 27.90 4.02 25.76
C PRO A 150 27.63 5.37 25.08
N PRO A 151 26.61 5.48 24.20
CA PRO A 151 26.20 6.79 23.72
C PRO A 151 25.98 7.69 24.94
N ALA A 152 26.35 8.97 24.84
CA ALA A 152 26.15 9.89 25.96
C ALA A 152 24.68 9.79 26.40
N ALA A 153 24.42 9.74 27.70
CA ALA A 153 23.06 9.53 28.22
C ALA A 153 22.10 10.57 27.61
N GLY A 154 21.24 10.15 26.67
CA GLY A 154 20.34 11.01 25.91
C GLY A 154 20.59 11.09 24.39
N GLU A 155 21.72 10.60 23.88
CA GLU A 155 22.01 10.52 22.44
C GLU A 155 21.49 9.19 21.87
N ILE A 156 20.21 9.14 21.51
CA ILE A 156 19.75 8.12 20.57
C ILE A 156 20.22 8.58 19.18
N THR A 157 21.37 8.12 18.72
CA THR A 157 21.94 8.44 17.39
C THR A 157 21.22 7.70 16.25
N GLY A 158 19.99 7.28 16.46
CA GLY A 158 19.23 6.43 15.54
C GLY A 158 17.73 6.68 15.68
N GLY A 159 16.99 6.38 14.62
CA GLY A 159 15.56 6.62 14.58
C GLY A 159 14.98 6.24 13.23
N ILE A 160 13.67 6.39 13.11
CA ILE A 160 12.98 6.18 11.85
C ILE A 160 13.44 7.27 10.88
N GLY A 161 13.74 6.90 9.65
CA GLY A 161 14.23 7.82 8.62
C GLY A 161 13.67 7.44 7.26
N THR A 162 13.91 8.27 6.25
CA THR A 162 13.34 8.09 4.91
C THR A 162 13.70 6.73 4.35
N ARG A 163 14.97 6.32 4.49
CA ARG A 163 15.47 5.02 4.03
C ARG A 163 14.69 3.81 4.59
N HIS A 164 14.25 3.87 5.86
CA HIS A 164 13.47 2.81 6.50
C HIS A 164 12.09 2.69 5.86
N LEU A 165 11.44 3.83 5.59
CA LEU A 165 10.14 3.85 4.93
C LEU A 165 10.25 3.36 3.49
N LEU A 166 11.24 3.82 2.73
CA LEU A 166 11.40 3.42 1.33
C LEU A 166 11.71 1.92 1.19
N GLU A 167 12.53 1.39 2.09
CA GLU A 167 12.81 -0.05 2.20
C GLU A 167 11.55 -0.82 2.60
N ALA A 168 10.78 -0.33 3.57
CA ALA A 168 9.55 -0.98 4.00
C ALA A 168 8.48 -0.99 2.91
N VAL A 169 8.32 0.11 2.14
CA VAL A 169 7.45 0.17 0.96
C VAL A 169 7.85 -0.89 -0.06
N ARG A 170 9.16 -1.04 -0.32
CA ARG A 170 9.66 -2.05 -1.25
C ARG A 170 9.36 -3.46 -0.76
N ALA A 171 9.73 -3.76 0.48
CA ALA A 171 9.60 -5.09 1.08
C ALA A 171 8.14 -5.55 1.23
N GLU A 172 7.18 -4.64 1.47
CA GLU A 172 5.77 -5.01 1.61
C GLU A 172 5.18 -5.70 0.37
N PHE A 173 5.68 -5.35 -0.82
CA PHE A 173 5.22 -5.94 -2.09
C PHE A 173 6.17 -6.99 -2.65
N GLU A 174 7.46 -6.97 -2.28
CA GLU A 174 8.44 -7.99 -2.71
C GLU A 174 8.31 -9.30 -1.93
N ASP A 175 7.96 -9.22 -0.64
CA ASP A 175 7.69 -10.40 0.19
C ASP A 175 6.39 -11.11 -0.26
N GLN A 176 5.53 -10.44 -1.02
CA GLN A 176 4.28 -10.98 -1.57
C GLN A 176 4.54 -11.65 -2.93
N VAL A 177 4.86 -12.95 -2.89
CA VAL A 177 5.07 -13.79 -4.09
C VAL A 177 3.75 -14.10 -4.82
N GLU A 178 2.61 -13.97 -4.13
CA GLU A 178 1.29 -14.28 -4.67
C GLU A 178 0.66 -13.08 -5.36
N LEU A 179 -0.07 -13.37 -6.45
CA LEU A 179 -0.92 -12.39 -7.11
C LEU A 179 -2.05 -11.95 -6.18
N PRO A 180 -2.49 -10.69 -6.28
CA PRO A 180 -3.70 -10.25 -5.58
C PRO A 180 -4.89 -11.13 -5.92
N PRO A 181 -5.83 -11.31 -4.97
CA PRO A 181 -7.10 -11.95 -5.25
C PRO A 181 -7.81 -11.28 -6.44
N LEU A 182 -8.49 -12.08 -7.27
CA LEU A 182 -9.22 -11.57 -8.45
C LEU A 182 -10.17 -10.39 -8.12
N PRO A 183 -10.93 -10.38 -7.01
CA PRO A 183 -11.78 -9.23 -6.67
C PRO A 183 -11.01 -7.92 -6.51
N ASP A 184 -9.78 -7.98 -5.96
CA ASP A 184 -8.94 -6.78 -5.81
C ASP A 184 -8.45 -6.26 -7.16
N ILE A 185 -8.16 -7.17 -8.09
CA ILE A 185 -7.77 -6.85 -9.47
C ILE A 185 -8.95 -6.23 -10.22
N GLU A 186 -10.16 -6.79 -10.06
CA GLU A 186 -11.39 -6.24 -10.63
C GLU A 186 -11.66 -4.83 -10.11
N ASP A 187 -11.54 -4.61 -8.79
CA ASP A 187 -11.70 -3.30 -8.18
C ASP A 187 -10.65 -2.29 -8.67
N ALA A 188 -9.37 -2.70 -8.78
CA ALA A 188 -8.30 -1.86 -9.29
C ALA A 188 -8.54 -1.46 -10.77
N LEU A 189 -8.95 -2.41 -11.61
CA LEU A 189 -9.30 -2.15 -13.00
C LEU A 189 -10.53 -1.22 -13.11
N ALA A 190 -11.55 -1.44 -12.29
CA ALA A 190 -12.75 -0.60 -12.26
C ALA A 190 -12.42 0.84 -11.86
N MET A 191 -11.55 1.04 -10.86
CA MET A 191 -11.04 2.35 -10.44
C MET A 191 -10.24 3.03 -11.55
N ALA A 192 -9.50 2.26 -12.36
CA ALA A 192 -8.80 2.74 -13.55
C ALA A 192 -9.73 2.98 -14.76
N GLY A 193 -11.06 2.79 -14.61
CA GLY A 193 -12.04 2.94 -15.68
C GLY A 193 -12.05 1.81 -16.71
N VAL A 194 -11.34 0.71 -16.44
CA VAL A 194 -11.27 -0.46 -17.31
C VAL A 194 -12.48 -1.35 -17.07
N ARG A 195 -13.19 -1.71 -18.14
CA ARG A 195 -14.34 -2.60 -18.12
C ARG A 195 -14.15 -3.74 -19.10
N GLY A 196 -14.49 -4.95 -18.69
CA GLY A 196 -14.41 -6.13 -19.53
C GLY A 196 -14.21 -7.39 -18.70
N ARG A 197 -14.10 -8.53 -19.38
CA ARG A 197 -13.80 -9.80 -18.71
C ARG A 197 -12.30 -9.98 -18.59
N ILE A 198 -11.80 -10.22 -17.39
CA ILE A 198 -10.40 -10.60 -17.17
C ILE A 198 -10.20 -12.00 -17.78
N VAL A 199 -9.25 -12.12 -18.70
CA VAL A 199 -8.89 -13.37 -19.39
C VAL A 199 -7.70 -14.04 -18.73
N SER A 200 -6.70 -13.26 -18.33
CA SER A 200 -5.55 -13.75 -17.57
C SER A 200 -4.92 -12.65 -16.72
N VAL A 201 -4.22 -13.07 -15.66
CA VAL A 201 -3.41 -12.20 -14.81
C VAL A 201 -2.05 -12.87 -14.65
N GLU A 202 -0.98 -12.11 -14.85
CA GLU A 202 0.40 -12.56 -14.66
C GLU A 202 1.18 -11.56 -13.78
N PRO A 203 2.14 -12.01 -12.96
CA PRO A 203 2.96 -11.09 -12.17
C PRO A 203 3.84 -10.25 -13.11
N ALA A 204 3.95 -8.95 -12.83
CA ALA A 204 4.74 -8.06 -13.68
C ALA A 204 6.24 -8.37 -13.65
N HIS A 205 6.77 -8.87 -12.53
CA HIS A 205 8.19 -9.21 -12.36
C HIS A 205 8.61 -10.53 -13.04
N THR A 206 7.67 -11.37 -13.49
CA THR A 206 7.98 -12.59 -14.26
C THR A 206 8.45 -12.32 -15.69
N ALA A 207 8.20 -11.13 -16.24
CA ALA A 207 8.67 -10.74 -17.57
C ALA A 207 10.19 -10.44 -17.64
N ALA A 208 10.85 -10.19 -16.51
CA ALA A 208 12.29 -9.87 -16.46
C ALA A 208 13.20 -11.09 -16.21
N ARG A 209 12.63 -12.26 -15.92
CA ARG A 209 13.40 -13.48 -15.56
C ARG A 209 13.53 -14.49 -16.71
N ALA A 210 12.99 -14.19 -17.89
CA ALA A 210 12.98 -15.07 -19.06
C ALA A 210 13.92 -14.57 -20.17
N VAL A 211 15.22 -14.49 -19.89
CA VAL A 211 16.28 -14.58 -20.92
C VAL A 211 17.40 -15.43 -20.32
N PRO A 212 17.56 -16.71 -20.69
CA PRO A 212 18.79 -17.44 -20.40
C PRO A 212 19.91 -16.85 -21.26
N ASP A 213 21.02 -16.56 -20.61
CA ASP A 213 22.29 -16.14 -21.20
C ASP A 213 22.90 -17.29 -22.02
N GLU A 214 22.54 -17.37 -23.30
CA GLU A 214 23.27 -18.17 -24.29
C GLU A 214 24.20 -17.25 -25.09
N SER A 215 25.34 -16.89 -24.50
CA SER A 215 26.49 -16.34 -25.21
C SER A 215 27.79 -16.60 -24.44
N LYS A 216 28.12 -17.88 -24.28
CA LYS A 216 29.52 -18.33 -24.15
C LYS A 216 29.77 -19.45 -25.14
N GLU A 217 30.29 -19.08 -26.30
CA GLU A 217 31.19 -19.90 -27.13
C GLU A 217 32.28 -19.00 -27.72
#